data_AF-A0A2P5C868-F1
#
_entry.id   AF-A0A2P5C868-F1
#
_cell.length_a   1.000
_cell.length_b   1.000
_cell.length_c   1.000
_cell.angle_alpha   90.00
_cell.angle_beta   90.00
_cell.angle_gamma   90.00
#
_symmetry.space_group_name_H-M   'P 1'
#
loop_
_entity.id
_entity.type
_entity.pdbx_description
1 polymer ?
#
loop_
_entity_poly.entity_id
_entity_poly.type
_entity_poly.pdbx_seq_one_letter_code
_entity_poly.pdbx_strand_id
1 'polypeptide(L)'
;MAPSKMEERMGFMEEQMMGVHDSLLWVQGELQKLLSLDSSVGTLMSKLALFDHFELAFQQLDAQFCVGEPRPSAATSPISAASPSRTVTGRFESHSDPPRSDFCPSLLEMPTFDGQNPDGWVFRAEHFFLS
;
A
#
# COMPACT_ATOMS: atom_id res chain seq x y z
N MET A 1 58.57 52.02 12.62
CA MET A 1 57.93 52.22 13.94
C MET A 1 57.37 50.89 14.37
N ALA A 2 57.73 50.41 15.56
CA ALA A 2 57.14 49.18 16.11
C ALA A 2 55.80 49.54 16.78
N PRO A 3 54.75 48.70 16.63
CA PRO A 3 53.46 48.95 17.25
C PRO A 3 53.59 49.01 18.76
N SER A 4 52.76 49.84 19.41
CA SER A 4 52.79 49.93 20.87
C SER A 4 52.17 48.68 21.49
N LYS A 5 52.60 48.33 22.70
CA LYS A 5 52.06 47.19 23.46
C LYS A 5 50.53 47.29 23.69
N MET A 6 49.97 48.49 23.62
CA MET A 6 48.53 48.74 23.73
C MET A 6 47.79 48.45 22.41
N GLU A 7 48.45 48.69 21.29
CA GLU A 7 47.97 48.45 19.93
C GLU A 7 47.88 46.94 19.65
N GLU A 8 48.91 46.17 20.05
CA GLU A 8 48.89 44.70 19.98
C GLU A 8 47.76 44.09 20.82
N ARG A 9 47.51 44.64 22.02
CA ARG A 9 46.42 44.19 22.89
C ARG A 9 45.04 44.47 22.30
N MET A 10 44.87 45.62 21.65
CA MET A 10 43.62 45.97 21.00
C MET A 10 43.35 45.07 19.79
N GLY A 11 44.35 44.81 18.96
CA GLY A 11 44.24 43.89 17.83
C GLY A 11 43.87 42.47 18.25
N PHE A 12 44.48 41.96 19.33
CA PHE A 12 44.14 40.64 19.87
C PHE A 12 42.71 40.55 20.43
N MET A 13 42.22 41.62 21.05
CA MET A 13 40.82 41.68 21.52
C MET A 13 39.83 41.73 20.36
N GLU A 14 40.15 42.47 19.31
CA GLU A 14 39.31 42.58 18.10
C GLU A 14 39.25 41.24 17.36
N GLU A 15 40.38 40.55 17.22
CA GLU A 15 40.44 39.21 16.62
C GLU A 15 39.65 38.18 17.44
N GLN A 16 39.76 38.21 18.77
CA GLN A 16 38.91 37.37 19.63
C GLN A 16 37.42 37.71 19.51
N MET A 17 37.07 38.99 19.44
CA MET A 17 35.68 39.42 19.30
C MET A 17 35.09 38.97 17.96
N MET A 18 35.87 39.04 16.89
CA MET A 18 35.48 38.56 15.56
C MET A 18 35.31 37.04 15.56
N GLY A 19 36.23 36.28 16.18
CA GLY A 19 36.11 34.84 16.31
C GLY A 19 34.87 34.39 17.10
N VAL A 20 34.53 35.11 18.17
CA VAL A 20 33.30 34.85 18.94
C VAL A 20 32.06 35.17 18.11
N HIS A 21 32.08 36.27 17.36
CA HIS A 21 30.97 36.67 16.49
C HIS A 21 30.71 35.64 15.38
N ASP A 22 31.76 35.16 14.71
CA ASP A 22 31.65 34.16 13.64
C ASP A 22 31.11 32.82 14.19
N SER A 23 31.58 32.43 15.38
CA SER A 23 31.09 31.23 16.06
C SER A 23 29.61 31.37 16.43
N LEU A 24 29.18 32.55 16.89
CA LEU A 24 27.76 32.83 17.19
C LEU A 24 26.89 32.74 15.93
N LEU A 25 27.33 33.31 14.81
CA LEU A 25 26.62 33.22 13.54
C LEU A 25 26.49 31.78 13.05
N TRP A 26 27.54 30.96 13.21
CA TRP A 26 27.50 29.55 12.85
C TRP A 26 26.46 28.79 13.69
N VAL A 27 26.49 28.95 15.02
CA VAL A 27 25.51 28.33 15.93
C VAL A 27 24.07 28.75 15.57
N GLN A 28 23.86 30.02 15.25
CA GLN A 28 22.56 30.53 14.82
C GLN A 28 22.06 29.84 13.54
N GLY A 29 22.95 29.61 12.57
CA GLY A 29 22.63 28.86 11.36
C GLY A 29 22.24 27.41 11.64
N GLU A 30 22.96 26.73 12.53
CA GLU A 30 22.64 25.35 12.93
C GLU A 30 21.28 25.26 13.65
N LEU A 31 20.95 26.23 14.50
CA LEU A 31 19.62 26.30 15.14
C LEU A 31 18.49 26.44 14.11
N GLN A 32 18.67 27.24 13.06
CA GLN A 32 17.66 27.36 12.00
C GLN A 32 17.48 26.06 11.21
N LYS A 33 18.57 25.33 10.95
CA LYS A 33 18.49 24.00 10.32
C LYS A 33 17.72 23.02 11.21
N LEU A 34 17.97 23.05 12.52
CA LEU A 34 17.30 22.17 13.48
C LEU A 34 15.78 22.43 13.53
N LEU A 35 15.37 23.70 13.54
CA LEU A 35 13.95 24.08 13.50
C LEU A 35 13.27 23.62 12.20
N SER A 36 13.98 23.71 11.08
CA SER A 36 13.47 23.23 9.78
C SER A 36 13.31 21.71 9.78
N LEU A 37 14.23 20.99 10.42
CA LEU A 37 14.15 19.54 10.57
C LEU A 37 12.95 19.13 11.45
N ASP A 38 12.71 19.82 12.56
CA ASP A 38 11.57 19.54 13.45
C ASP A 38 10.22 19.65 12.72
N SER A 39 10.06 20.68 11.87
CA SER A 39 8.88 20.82 11.01
C SER A 39 8.71 19.66 10.03
N SER A 40 9.81 19.16 9.46
CA SER A 40 9.77 18.01 8.54
C SER A 40 9.36 16.71 9.26
N VAL A 41 9.83 16.51 10.49
CA VAL A 41 9.46 15.36 11.34
C VAL A 41 7.99 15.44 11.73
N GLY A 42 7.50 16.61 12.14
CA GLY A 42 6.08 16.82 12.42
C GLY A 42 5.20 16.47 11.22
N THR A 43 5.60 16.91 10.02
CA THR A 43 4.88 16.60 8.77
C THR A 43 4.89 15.09 8.47
N LEU A 44 6.03 14.43 8.66
CA LEU A 44 6.15 12.98 8.47
C LEU A 44 5.24 12.22 9.45
N MET A 45 5.24 12.61 10.73
CA MET A 45 4.39 12.01 11.75
C MET A 45 2.91 12.20 11.44
N SER A 46 2.49 13.37 10.96
CA SER A 46 1.11 13.58 10.50
C SER A 46 0.74 12.68 9.32
N LYS A 47 1.66 12.41 8.40
CA LYS A 47 1.43 11.45 7.30
C LYS A 47 1.36 10.01 7.80
N LEU A 48 2.19 9.64 8.78
CA LEU A 48 2.15 8.32 9.39
C LEU A 48 0.83 8.07 10.13
N ALA A 49 0.26 9.08 10.79
CA ALA A 49 -1.04 8.97 11.44
C ALA A 49 -2.19 8.67 10.45
N LEU A 50 -2.04 8.99 9.16
CA LEU A 50 -3.02 8.58 8.14
C LEU A 50 -3.00 7.07 7.90
N PHE A 51 -1.87 6.38 8.10
CA PHE A 51 -1.81 4.93 7.98
C PHE A 51 -2.64 4.23 9.05
N ASP A 52 -2.69 4.77 10.28
CA ASP A 52 -3.56 4.24 11.34
C ASP A 52 -5.04 4.32 10.93
N HIS A 53 -5.43 5.40 10.24
CA HIS A 53 -6.79 5.54 9.70
C HIS A 53 -7.08 4.54 8.57
N PHE A 54 -6.11 4.28 7.69
CA PHE A 54 -6.27 3.25 6.66
C PHE A 54 -6.41 1.87 7.28
N GLU A 55 -5.58 1.52 8.26
CA GLU A 55 -5.68 0.24 8.96
C GLU A 55 -7.06 0.05 9.59
N LEU A 56 -7.59 1.09 10.25
CA LEU A 56 -8.91 1.05 10.86
C LEU A 56 -10.03 0.93 9.81
N ALA A 57 -9.90 1.59 8.65
CA ALA A 57 -10.82 1.45 7.53
C ALA A 57 -10.79 0.03 6.93
N PHE A 58 -9.61 -0.59 6.82
CA PHE A 58 -9.48 -1.98 6.38
C PHE A 58 -10.13 -2.96 7.36
N GLN A 59 -9.95 -2.76 8.67
CA GLN A 59 -10.61 -3.58 9.69
C GLN A 59 -12.14 -3.47 9.62
N GLN A 60 -12.68 -2.28 9.34
CA GLN A 60 -14.13 -2.11 9.16
C GLN A 60 -14.65 -2.82 7.91
N LEU A 61 -13.89 -2.80 6.82
CA LEU A 61 -14.24 -3.52 5.60
C LEU A 61 -14.26 -5.03 5.85
N ASP A 62 -13.23 -5.56 6.52
CA ASP A 62 -13.10 -6.98 6.84
C ASP A 62 -14.23 -7.45 7.78
N ALA A 63 -14.62 -6.62 8.75
CA ALA A 63 -15.77 -6.87 9.62
C ALA A 63 -17.10 -6.90 8.86
N GLN A 64 -17.29 -6.05 7.84
CA GLN A 64 -18.49 -6.11 6.98
C GLN A 64 -18.54 -7.38 6.14
N PHE A 65 -17.41 -7.86 5.62
CA PHE A 65 -17.35 -9.12 4.88
C PHE A 65 -17.61 -10.34 5.79
N CYS A 66 -17.14 -10.33 7.05
CA CYS A 66 -17.42 -11.40 8.00
C CYS A 66 -18.88 -11.49 8.50
N VAL A 67 -19.61 -10.37 8.53
CA VAL A 67 -21.03 -10.33 8.96
C VAL A 67 -21.99 -10.70 7.81
N GLY A 68 -21.50 -10.76 6.57
CA GLY A 68 -22.27 -11.06 5.37
C GLY A 68 -22.47 -12.54 5.04
N GLU A 69 -21.95 -13.50 5.81
CA GLU A 69 -22.19 -14.93 5.57
C GLU A 69 -23.42 -15.43 6.35
N PRO A 70 -24.58 -15.69 5.71
CA PRO A 70 -25.51 -16.67 6.20
C PRO A 70 -24.89 -18.05 5.95
N ARG A 71 -24.16 -18.58 6.92
CA ARG A 71 -23.74 -19.98 6.97
C ARG A 71 -24.97 -20.89 6.75
N PRO A 72 -25.06 -21.67 5.66
CA PRO A 72 -25.98 -22.79 5.65
C PRO A 72 -25.37 -23.84 6.58
N SER A 73 -26.00 -24.06 7.72
CA SER A 73 -25.75 -25.25 8.55
C SER A 73 -26.13 -26.49 7.74
N ALA A 74 -25.23 -26.96 6.89
CA ALA A 74 -25.32 -28.28 6.28
C ALA A 74 -24.86 -29.29 7.33
N ALA A 75 -25.85 -29.87 8.01
CA ALA A 75 -25.67 -31.06 8.82
C ALA A 75 -24.94 -32.13 8.00
N THR A 76 -23.75 -32.52 8.46
CA THR A 76 -22.96 -33.61 7.91
C THR A 76 -23.72 -34.93 8.12
N SER A 77 -24.50 -35.34 7.13
CA SER A 77 -24.92 -36.74 6.99
C SER A 77 -23.90 -37.48 6.13
N PRO A 78 -23.34 -38.62 6.59
CA PRO A 78 -22.37 -39.36 5.81
C PRO A 78 -23.12 -40.17 4.74
N ILE A 79 -22.90 -39.88 3.46
CA ILE A 79 -23.35 -40.76 2.37
C ILE A 79 -22.13 -41.27 1.62
N SER A 80 -22.03 -42.59 1.69
CA SER A 80 -21.05 -43.52 1.14
C SER A 80 -20.47 -43.19 -0.23
N ALA A 81 -19.17 -43.51 -0.33
CA ALA A 81 -18.43 -43.64 -1.56
C ALA A 81 -19.11 -44.54 -2.61
N ALA A 82 -19.21 -44.02 -3.83
CA ALA A 82 -19.27 -44.85 -5.03
C ALA A 82 -18.66 -44.05 -6.20
N SER A 83 -17.47 -44.48 -6.62
CA SER A 83 -16.91 -44.16 -7.94
C SER A 83 -17.77 -44.80 -9.02
N PRO A 84 -17.83 -44.22 -10.23
CA PRO A 84 -17.37 -45.02 -11.36
C PRO A 84 -16.52 -44.24 -12.37
N SER A 85 -15.31 -44.75 -12.58
CA SER A 85 -14.63 -45.06 -13.85
C SER A 85 -15.14 -44.50 -15.20
N ARG A 86 -14.15 -43.94 -15.93
CA ARG A 86 -13.73 -44.24 -17.31
C ARG A 86 -14.38 -43.56 -18.56
N THR A 87 -13.48 -42.89 -19.31
CA THR A 87 -13.13 -43.14 -20.73
C THR A 87 -13.87 -42.36 -21.86
N VAL A 88 -13.13 -41.38 -22.41
CA VAL A 88 -12.70 -41.15 -23.82
C VAL A 88 -13.73 -41.17 -25.00
N THR A 89 -13.51 -40.17 -25.89
CA THR A 89 -13.83 -40.01 -27.34
C THR A 89 -15.22 -39.56 -27.82
N GLY A 90 -15.21 -38.52 -28.68
CA GLY A 90 -16.07 -38.48 -29.88
C GLY A 90 -16.80 -37.17 -30.18
N ARG A 91 -16.43 -36.53 -31.28
CA ARG A 91 -17.07 -35.39 -31.97
C ARG A 91 -18.37 -35.83 -32.65
N PHE A 92 -19.48 -35.07 -32.55
CA PHE A 92 -20.35 -34.56 -33.65
C PHE A 92 -21.66 -33.94 -33.13
N GLU A 93 -22.16 -32.96 -33.89
CA GLU A 93 -23.34 -32.10 -33.69
C GLU A 93 -24.67 -32.83 -33.45
N SER A 94 -25.57 -32.24 -32.65
CA SER A 94 -27.01 -32.21 -32.96
C SER A 94 -27.76 -31.17 -32.12
N HIS A 95 -28.51 -30.30 -32.81
CA HIS A 95 -29.51 -29.38 -32.27
C HIS A 95 -30.52 -30.09 -31.35
N SER A 96 -30.75 -29.55 -30.14
CA SER A 96 -31.95 -29.72 -29.31
C SER A 96 -31.89 -28.76 -28.10
N ASP A 97 -32.58 -27.62 -28.17
CA ASP A 97 -32.92 -26.79 -26.98
C ASP A 97 -34.29 -27.23 -26.42
N PRO A 98 -34.67 -26.89 -25.17
CA PRO A 98 -33.91 -26.94 -23.92
C PRO A 98 -34.74 -27.61 -22.78
N PRO A 99 -34.13 -28.27 -21.78
CA PRO A 99 -34.68 -28.28 -20.44
C PRO A 99 -33.99 -27.17 -19.64
N ARG A 100 -34.79 -26.34 -18.96
CA ARG A 100 -34.36 -25.40 -17.92
C ARG A 100 -33.43 -26.14 -16.94
N SER A 101 -32.14 -26.09 -17.22
CA SER A 101 -31.09 -26.57 -16.35
C SER A 101 -30.82 -25.45 -15.37
N ASP A 102 -30.86 -25.80 -14.10
CA ASP A 102 -30.51 -24.96 -12.98
C ASP A 102 -29.29 -24.12 -13.34
N PHE A 103 -29.48 -22.80 -13.43
CA PHE A 103 -28.39 -21.85 -13.56
C PHE A 103 -27.59 -21.90 -12.26
N CYS A 104 -26.73 -22.91 -12.11
CA CYS A 104 -25.46 -22.65 -11.47
C CYS A 104 -24.80 -21.59 -12.35
N PRO A 105 -24.58 -20.35 -11.86
CA PRO A 105 -23.72 -19.45 -12.60
C PRO A 105 -22.42 -20.23 -12.77
N SER A 106 -22.00 -20.45 -14.02
CA SER A 106 -20.66 -20.96 -14.29
C SER A 106 -19.74 -20.12 -13.41
N LEU A 107 -19.07 -20.74 -12.44
CA LEU A 107 -18.09 -20.06 -11.60
C LEU A 107 -17.22 -19.28 -12.56
N LEU A 108 -17.41 -17.96 -12.59
CA LEU A 108 -16.67 -17.12 -13.49
C LEU A 108 -15.23 -17.29 -13.00
N GLU A 109 -14.38 -17.88 -13.82
CA GLU A 109 -12.99 -18.08 -13.48
C GLU A 109 -12.23 -16.79 -13.78
N MET A 110 -11.46 -16.31 -12.80
CA MET A 110 -10.69 -15.07 -12.94
C MET A 110 -9.70 -15.22 -14.11
N PRO A 111 -9.72 -14.32 -15.11
CA PRO A 111 -8.78 -14.40 -16.21
C PRO A 111 -7.33 -14.26 -15.70
N THR A 112 -6.48 -15.25 -15.99
CA THR A 112 -5.05 -15.20 -15.68
C THR A 112 -4.29 -14.43 -16.77
N PHE A 113 -3.26 -13.69 -16.37
CA PHE A 113 -2.40 -12.95 -17.31
C PHE A 113 -1.22 -13.82 -17.73
N ASP A 114 -1.10 -14.09 -19.03
CA ASP A 114 -0.07 -14.93 -19.63
C ASP A 114 1.16 -14.14 -20.13
N GLY A 115 1.19 -12.83 -19.87
CA GLY A 115 2.26 -11.93 -20.32
C GLY A 115 2.09 -11.40 -21.74
N GLN A 116 1.05 -11.83 -22.47
CA GLN A 116 0.73 -11.33 -23.79
C GLN A 116 -0.53 -10.46 -23.77
N ASN A 117 -0.51 -9.36 -24.53
CA ASN A 117 -1.66 -8.46 -24.72
C ASN A 117 -2.29 -7.94 -23.39
N PRO A 118 -1.63 -6.97 -22.71
CA PRO A 118 -2.11 -6.41 -21.45
C PRO A 118 -3.49 -5.75 -21.59
N ASP A 119 -3.75 -5.05 -22.69
CA ASP A 119 -5.01 -4.33 -22.92
C ASP A 119 -6.20 -5.29 -22.99
N GLY A 120 -6.04 -6.43 -23.66
CA GLY A 120 -7.06 -7.47 -23.74
C GLY A 120 -7.32 -8.17 -22.40
N TRP A 121 -6.31 -8.28 -21.53
CA TRP A 121 -6.49 -8.84 -20.19
C TRP A 121 -7.28 -7.88 -19.28
N VAL A 122 -6.96 -6.58 -19.30
CA VAL A 122 -7.67 -5.56 -18.53
C VAL A 122 -9.16 -5.57 -18.87
N PHE A 123 -9.51 -5.60 -20.16
CA PHE A 123 -10.91 -5.62 -20.58
C PHE A 123 -11.67 -6.86 -20.06
N ARG A 124 -11.02 -8.04 -20.05
CA ARG A 124 -11.62 -9.27 -19.50
C ARG A 124 -11.75 -9.23 -17.98
N ALA A 125 -10.77 -8.65 -17.28
CA ALA A 125 -10.79 -8.49 -15.84
C ALA A 125 -11.88 -7.48 -15.41
N GLU A 126 -12.02 -6.35 -16.10
CA GLU A 126 -13.08 -5.38 -15.82
C GLU A 126 -14.47 -6.01 -15.96
N HIS A 127 -14.68 -6.78 -17.02
CA HIS A 127 -15.96 -7.46 -17.24
C HIS A 127 -16.25 -8.55 -16.19
N PHE A 128 -15.21 -9.12 -15.57
CA PHE A 128 -15.36 -10.07 -14.47
C PHE A 128 -15.89 -9.41 -13.20
N PHE A 129 -15.43 -8.19 -12.88
CA PHE A 129 -15.85 -7.46 -11.68
C PHE A 129 -17.20 -6.75 -11.84
N LEU A 130 -17.64 -6.53 -13.08
CA LEU A 130 -18.86 -5.79 -13.40
C LEU A 130 -20.07 -6.70 -13.72
N SER A 131 -19.87 -8.02 -13.80
CA SER A 131 -20.91 -9.04 -14.01
C SER A 131 -21.39 -9.65 -12.70
#